data_AF-A0A2N2Y1L5-F1
#
_entry.id   AF-A0A2N2Y1L5-F1
#
_cell.length_a   1.000
_cell.length_b   1.000
_cell.length_c   1.000
_cell.angle_alpha   90.00
_cell.angle_beta   90.00
_cell.angle_gamma   90.00
#
_symmetry.space_group_name_H-M   'P 1'
#
loop_
_entity.id
_entity.type
_entity.pdbx_description
1 polymer ?
#
loop_
_entity_poly.entity_id
_entity_poly.type
_entity_poly.pdbx_seq_one_letter_code
_entity_poly.pdbx_strand_id
1 'polypeptide(L)'
;YNRFRNAHRYIAQNGFVGDGDNNLVVLDYDSPTEMNPGNFYGHFLFGLNSNHVSHVISNGRLIVSDRKMTTVNEQEILKTSRGLANKLWVKMQE
;
A
#
# COMPACT_ATOMS: atom_id res chain seq x y z
N TYR A 1 -1.60 -16.11 15.70
CA TYR A 1 -1.58 -14.67 16.06
C TYR A 1 -0.18 -14.04 16.00
N ASN A 2 0.82 -14.61 16.70
CA ASN A 2 2.17 -14.01 16.83
C ASN A 2 2.89 -13.69 15.50
N ARG A 3 2.73 -14.51 14.46
CA ARG A 3 3.39 -14.31 13.15
C ARG A 3 2.95 -13.02 12.46
N PHE A 4 1.65 -12.67 12.49
CA PHE A 4 1.14 -11.45 11.86
C PHE A 4 1.53 -10.18 12.63
N ARG A 5 1.91 -10.30 13.90
CA ARG A 5 2.42 -9.21 14.74
C ARG A 5 3.94 -9.02 14.64
N ASN A 6 4.66 -9.89 13.90
CA ASN A 6 6.12 -9.76 13.76
C ASN A 6 6.53 -8.48 13.02
N ALA A 7 5.73 -8.02 12.06
CA ALA A 7 5.99 -6.78 11.33
C ALA A 7 6.03 -5.58 12.30
N HIS A 8 5.02 -5.45 13.16
CA HIS A 8 4.97 -4.40 14.19
C HIS A 8 6.17 -4.47 15.14
N ARG A 9 6.54 -5.67 15.58
CA ARG A 9 7.74 -5.87 16.43
C ARG A 9 9.03 -5.46 15.73
N TYR A 10 9.19 -5.83 14.46
CA TYR A 10 10.37 -5.47 13.68
C TYR A 10 10.47 -3.95 13.48
N ILE A 11 9.36 -3.28 13.15
CA ILE A 11 9.32 -1.82 12.99
C ILE A 11 9.72 -1.13 14.30
N ALA A 12 9.12 -1.54 15.42
CA ALA A 12 9.40 -0.99 16.74
C ALA A 12 10.86 -1.23 17.18
N GLN A 13 11.39 -2.44 17.01
CA GLN A 13 12.76 -2.79 17.41
C GLN A 13 13.84 -2.01 16.65
N ASN A 14 13.56 -1.57 15.44
CA ASN A 14 14.50 -0.84 14.59
C ASN A 14 14.27 0.68 14.61
N GLY A 15 13.34 1.18 15.44
CA GLY A 15 13.05 2.62 15.53
C GLY A 15 12.45 3.22 14.26
N PHE A 16 11.83 2.40 13.41
CA PHE A 16 11.13 2.90 12.22
C PHE A 16 9.83 3.61 12.63
N VAL A 17 9.51 4.69 11.92
CA VAL A 17 8.29 5.48 12.14
C VAL A 17 7.15 4.99 11.22
N GLY A 18 5.90 5.21 11.63
CA GLY A 18 4.73 4.95 10.80
C GLY A 18 3.91 3.72 11.19
N ASP A 19 4.41 2.88 12.10
CA ASP A 19 3.59 1.90 12.81
C ASP A 19 2.94 2.54 14.04
N GLY A 20 1.67 2.23 14.26
CA GLY A 20 0.85 2.85 15.29
C GLY A 20 -0.59 2.33 15.29
N ASP A 21 -1.40 2.85 16.19
CA ASP A 21 -2.82 2.53 16.26
C ASP A 21 -3.60 3.23 15.13
N ASN A 22 -4.85 2.82 14.90
CA ASN A 22 -5.75 3.45 13.93
C ASN A 22 -5.24 3.41 12.46
N ASN A 23 -4.62 2.29 12.09
CA ASN A 23 -4.31 1.97 10.69
C ASN A 23 -5.46 1.14 10.08
N LEU A 24 -6.01 1.58 8.95
CA LEU A 24 -7.11 0.90 8.25
C LEU A 24 -6.90 0.95 6.74
N VAL A 25 -7.17 -0.17 6.07
CA VAL A 25 -7.24 -0.27 4.61
C VAL A 25 -8.64 -0.68 4.23
N VAL A 26 -9.27 0.08 3.34
CA VAL A 26 -10.58 -0.23 2.77
C VAL A 26 -10.37 -0.79 1.38
N LEU A 27 -10.96 -1.96 1.13
CA LEU A 27 -10.84 -2.68 -0.14
C LEU A 27 -12.20 -2.70 -0.83
N ASP A 28 -12.24 -2.19 -2.05
CA ASP A 28 -13.35 -2.31 -2.99
C ASP A 28 -13.14 -3.59 -3.82
N TYR A 29 -13.67 -4.70 -3.32
CA TYR A 29 -13.47 -6.04 -3.87
C TYR A 29 -14.79 -6.66 -4.32
N ASP A 30 -15.11 -6.46 -5.60
CA ASP A 30 -16.26 -7.06 -6.28
C ASP A 30 -15.83 -8.36 -6.98
N SER A 31 -15.97 -9.48 -6.28
CA SER A 31 -15.54 -10.80 -6.76
C SER A 31 -16.64 -11.50 -7.55
N PRO A 32 -16.33 -12.16 -8.69
CA PRO A 32 -17.31 -12.91 -9.46
C PRO A 32 -17.82 -14.16 -8.74
N THR A 33 -17.07 -14.69 -7.77
CA THR A 33 -17.52 -15.76 -6.89
C THR A 33 -17.93 -15.20 -5.54
N GLU A 34 -19.11 -15.58 -5.06
CA GLU A 34 -19.61 -15.19 -3.75
C GLU A 34 -18.64 -15.62 -2.64
N MET A 35 -18.34 -14.67 -1.75
CA MET A 35 -17.43 -14.91 -0.64
C MET A 35 -18.16 -15.56 0.52
N ASN A 36 -17.57 -16.63 1.07
CA ASN A 36 -18.06 -17.33 2.24
C ASN A 36 -16.87 -17.82 3.10
N PRO A 37 -17.10 -18.29 4.34
CA PRO A 37 -16.02 -18.72 5.22
C PRO A 37 -15.15 -19.86 4.64
N GLY A 38 -15.68 -20.68 3.74
CA GLY A 38 -14.96 -21.78 3.10
C GLY A 38 -13.98 -21.35 2.01
N ASN A 39 -14.21 -20.20 1.35
CA ASN A 39 -13.36 -19.68 0.27
C ASN A 39 -12.64 -18.37 0.61
N PHE A 40 -12.91 -17.75 1.78
CA PHE A 40 -12.32 -16.48 2.20
C PHE A 40 -10.79 -16.45 2.06
N TYR A 41 -10.08 -17.49 2.52
CA TYR A 41 -8.62 -17.51 2.43
C TYR A 41 -8.11 -17.56 0.98
N GLY A 42 -8.86 -18.18 0.07
CA GLY A 42 -8.56 -18.16 -1.36
C GLY A 42 -8.66 -16.74 -1.92
N HIS A 43 -9.75 -16.03 -1.61
CA HIS A 43 -9.91 -14.62 -1.95
C HIS A 43 -8.81 -13.75 -1.34
N PHE A 44 -8.50 -13.95 -0.06
CA PHE A 44 -7.53 -13.13 0.66
C PHE A 44 -6.11 -13.30 0.13
N LEU A 45 -5.70 -14.51 -0.21
CA LEU A 45 -4.34 -14.81 -0.67
C LEU A 45 -4.15 -14.59 -2.17
N PHE A 46 -5.17 -14.85 -2.99
CA PHE A 46 -5.03 -14.92 -4.44
C PHE A 46 -5.94 -13.94 -5.19
N GLY A 47 -7.03 -13.48 -4.58
CA GLY A 47 -7.98 -12.57 -5.20
C GLY A 47 -7.67 -11.09 -4.92
N LEU A 48 -7.38 -10.74 -3.68
CA LEU A 48 -7.10 -9.37 -3.27
C LEU A 48 -5.75 -8.88 -3.84
N ASN A 49 -5.74 -7.69 -4.44
CA ASN A 49 -4.54 -7.02 -4.94
C ASN A 49 -4.62 -5.50 -4.67
N SER A 50 -3.55 -4.78 -4.98
CA SER A 50 -3.43 -3.33 -4.69
C SER A 50 -4.48 -2.47 -5.40
N ASN A 51 -5.03 -2.90 -6.54
CA ASN A 51 -6.02 -2.10 -7.27
C ASN A 51 -7.38 -2.05 -6.55
N HIS A 52 -7.62 -2.96 -5.61
CA HIS A 52 -8.82 -2.92 -4.77
C HIS A 52 -8.72 -1.89 -3.64
N VAL A 53 -7.54 -1.34 -3.33
CA VAL A 53 -7.40 -0.35 -2.26
C VAL A 53 -8.14 0.94 -2.65
N SER A 54 -9.24 1.24 -1.96
CA SER A 54 -10.02 2.46 -2.19
C SER A 54 -9.60 3.58 -1.23
N HIS A 55 -9.39 3.24 0.04
CA HIS A 55 -9.00 4.19 1.08
C HIS A 55 -7.91 3.60 1.98
N VAL A 56 -7.01 4.46 2.46
CA VAL A 56 -5.98 4.10 3.44
C VAL A 56 -5.94 5.18 4.50
N ILE A 57 -6.11 4.77 5.75
CA ILE A 57 -5.94 5.60 6.94
C ILE A 57 -4.69 5.12 7.65
N SER A 58 -3.75 6.03 7.87
CA SER A 58 -2.53 5.78 8.64
C SER A 58 -2.49 6.68 9.86
N ASN A 59 -2.43 6.09 11.05
CA ASN A 59 -2.46 6.80 12.34
C ASN A 59 -3.61 7.82 12.42
N GLY A 60 -4.81 7.43 11.99
CA GLY A 60 -6.00 8.29 11.98
C GLY A 60 -6.05 9.35 10.86
N ARG A 61 -5.03 9.44 10.00
CA ARG A 61 -5.02 10.34 8.84
C ARG A 61 -5.39 9.59 7.56
N LEU A 62 -6.40 10.07 6.84
CA LEU A 62 -6.72 9.59 5.50
C LEU A 62 -5.59 10.00 4.53
N ILE A 63 -4.85 9.02 4.00
CA ILE A 63 -3.71 9.24 3.10
C ILE A 63 -4.02 8.84 1.65
N VAL A 64 -4.97 7.91 1.45
CA VAL A 64 -5.55 7.57 0.15
C VAL A 64 -7.07 7.71 0.26
N SER A 65 -7.69 8.42 -0.67
CA SER A 65 -9.15 8.60 -0.77
C SER A 65 -9.59 8.34 -2.19
N ASP A 66 -10.61 7.51 -2.39
CA ASP A 66 -11.12 7.15 -3.73
C ASP A 66 -10.00 6.81 -4.74
N ARG A 67 -9.05 5.97 -4.30
CA ARG A 67 -7.86 5.56 -5.09
C ARG A 67 -6.89 6.69 -5.45
N LYS A 68 -6.99 7.87 -4.82
CA LYS A 68 -6.11 9.02 -5.05
C LYS A 68 -5.28 9.33 -3.80
N MET A 69 -4.01 9.70 -4.02
CA MET A 69 -3.15 10.18 -2.96
C MET A 69 -3.62 11.54 -2.45
N THR A 70 -3.68 11.71 -1.13
CA THR A 70 -4.06 13.00 -0.50
C THR A 70 -2.86 13.79 0.01
N THR A 71 -1.68 13.17 0.04
CA THR A 71 -0.48 13.73 0.69
C THR A 71 0.60 14.18 -0.28
N VAL A 72 0.45 13.90 -1.58
CA VAL A 72 1.46 14.16 -2.61
C VAL A 72 0.82 14.54 -3.94
N ASN A 73 1.57 15.25 -4.78
CA ASN A 73 1.21 15.49 -6.18
C ASN A 73 1.86 14.42 -7.07
N GLU A 74 1.05 13.47 -7.53
CA GLU A 74 1.52 12.34 -8.35
C GLU A 74 2.13 12.79 -9.69
N GLN A 75 1.59 13.85 -10.31
CA GLN A 75 2.10 14.36 -11.58
C GLN A 75 3.50 14.95 -11.43
N GLU A 76 3.72 15.69 -10.34
CA GLU A 76 5.03 16.28 -10.02
C GLU A 76 6.07 15.19 -9.71
N ILE A 77 5.67 14.17 -8.93
CA ILE A 77 6.53 13.01 -8.64
C ILE A 77 6.90 12.30 -9.95
N LEU A 78 5.94 12.01 -10.83
CA LEU A 78 6.21 11.36 -12.11
C LEU A 78 7.13 12.19 -13.01
N LYS A 79 6.93 13.51 -13.06
CA LYS A 79 7.81 14.42 -13.81
C LYS A 79 9.24 14.37 -13.30
N THR A 80 9.42 14.46 -11.98
CA THR A 80 10.73 14.40 -11.33
C THR A 80 11.40 13.04 -11.55
N SER A 81 10.68 11.95 -11.35
CA SER A 81 11.17 10.58 -11.54
C SER A 81 11.63 10.32 -12.97
N ARG A 82 10.89 10.79 -13.98
CA ARG A 82 11.29 10.68 -15.40
C ARG A 82 12.61 11.41 -15.67
N GLY A 83 12.78 12.61 -15.11
CA GLY A 83 14.03 13.37 -15.22
C GLY A 83 15.22 12.64 -14.59
N LEU A 84 15.04 12.05 -13.41
CA LEU A 84 16.08 11.28 -12.73
C LEU A 84 16.41 9.98 -13.48
N ALA A 85 15.40 9.27 -13.99
CA ALA A 85 15.60 8.07 -14.79
C ALA A 85 16.43 8.35 -16.05
N ASN A 86 16.16 9.45 -16.75
CA ASN A 86 16.96 9.84 -17.91
C ASN A 86 18.43 10.10 -17.54
N LYS A 87 18.69 10.79 -16.41
CA LYS A 87 20.06 11.01 -15.93
C LYS A 87 20.78 9.70 -15.61
N LEU A 88 20.07 8.76 -14.98
CA LEU A 88 20.61 7.42 -14.70
C LEU A 88 20.97 6.69 -15.99
N TRP A 89 20.09 6.70 -16.99
CA TRP A 89 20.35 6.04 -18.27
C TRP A 89 21.57 6.59 -19.01
N VAL A 90 21.74 7.92 -19.04
CA VAL A 90 22.93 8.54 -19.63
C VAL A 90 24.20 8.07 -18.91
N LYS A 91 24.20 8.07 -17.57
CA LYS A 91 25.34 7.63 -16.77
C LYS A 91 25.68 6.15 -16.96
N MET A 92 24.70 5.30 -17.27
CA MET A 92 24.93 3.87 -17.52
C MET A 92 25.53 3.58 -18.90
N GLN A 93 25.59 4.57 -19.79
CA GLN A 93 26.21 4.46 -21.12
C GLN A 93 27.65 4.99 -21.16
N GLU A 94 28.11 5.60 -20.07
CA GLU A 94 29.51 5.99 -19.83
C GLU A 94 30.33 4.79 -19.33
#